data_AF-L7MJF7-F1
#
_entry.id   AF-L7MJF7-F1
#
_cell.length_a   1.000
_cell.length_b   1.000
_cell.length_c   1.000
_cell.angle_alpha   90.00
_cell.angle_beta   90.00
_cell.angle_gamma   90.00
#
_symmetry.space_group_name_H-M   'P 1'
#
loop_
_entity.id
_entity.type
_entity.pdbx_description
1 polymer ?
#
loop_
_entity_poly.entity_id
_entity_poly.type
_entity_poly.pdbx_seq_one_letter_code
_entity_poly.pdbx_strand_id
1 'polypeptide(L)'
;MISIRREMVAVSPVILTFLLLVPSTVLLRDDGVLLKGRQGPQPNIKKFFNTTETTWTFITTEKSKIECKMDVTLDMNDTFVMFQTAFSIKGFRANVTNLGMFEKLDVKEKNDTTFNAIILSNPERKPYGREHLLFQSRDNTCGVFLVAIYEPAHEWYEMRVRNSTLRRPRVPCVMHFLKTIRRKGKRRQVY
;
A
#
# COMPACT_ATOMS: atom_id res chain seq x y z
N MET A 1 11.74 -74.04 -22.15
CA MET A 1 11.60 -74.73 -20.85
C MET A 1 10.18 -74.49 -20.37
N ILE A 2 9.43 -75.57 -20.22
CA ILE A 2 7.98 -75.64 -19.92
C ILE A 2 7.77 -75.46 -18.41
N SER A 3 6.68 -74.80 -17.98
CA SER A 3 5.81 -75.18 -16.84
C SER A 3 4.87 -73.99 -16.52
N ILE A 4 3.59 -73.95 -16.92
CA ILE A 4 2.39 -74.70 -16.50
C ILE A 4 1.87 -74.36 -15.07
N ARG A 5 0.63 -73.84 -15.09
CA ARG A 5 -0.45 -73.82 -14.07
C ARG A 5 -0.26 -72.99 -12.79
N ARG A 6 -1.27 -72.14 -12.54
CA ARG A 6 -2.35 -72.54 -11.65
C ARG A 6 -3.68 -71.87 -11.99
N GLU A 7 -4.71 -72.70 -11.90
CA GLU A 7 -6.10 -72.39 -12.18
C GLU A 7 -6.76 -71.63 -11.03
N MET A 8 -7.64 -70.73 -11.44
CA MET A 8 -8.96 -70.38 -10.90
C MET A 8 -9.30 -70.83 -9.46
N VAL A 9 -9.50 -69.85 -8.58
CA VAL A 9 -10.41 -69.96 -7.43
C VAL A 9 -11.44 -68.85 -7.58
N ALA A 10 -12.68 -69.25 -7.86
CA ALA A 10 -13.87 -68.41 -7.94
C ALA A 10 -14.25 -67.83 -6.57
N VAL A 11 -14.89 -66.66 -6.54
CA VAL A 11 -15.85 -66.07 -5.57
C VAL A 11 -15.91 -64.58 -5.98
N SER A 12 -16.99 -63.83 -6.22
CA SER A 12 -18.45 -63.96 -6.20
C SER A 12 -18.96 -62.66 -6.87
N PRO A 13 -20.13 -62.62 -7.55
CA PRO A 13 -20.55 -61.48 -8.37
C PRO A 13 -21.24 -60.42 -7.50
N VAL A 14 -20.48 -59.67 -6.72
CA VAL A 14 -21.01 -58.50 -6.02
C VAL A 14 -19.95 -57.42 -6.03
N ILE A 15 -20.14 -56.46 -6.94
CA ILE A 15 -19.79 -55.03 -6.92
C ILE A 15 -19.74 -54.63 -8.42
N LEU A 16 -20.89 -54.75 -9.08
CA LEU A 16 -21.13 -54.19 -10.41
C LEU A 16 -22.22 -53.11 -10.31
N THR A 17 -22.04 -52.17 -9.40
CA THR A 17 -22.88 -50.97 -9.21
C THR A 17 -22.02 -50.08 -8.30
N PHE A 18 -21.37 -48.99 -8.70
CA PHE A 18 -21.88 -47.77 -9.29
C PHE A 18 -20.68 -47.01 -9.88
N LEU A 19 -20.41 -47.18 -11.16
CA LEU A 19 -19.78 -46.14 -11.98
C LEU A 19 -20.92 -45.55 -12.80
N LEU A 20 -20.97 -44.22 -12.90
CA LEU A 20 -22.08 -43.39 -13.41
C LEU A 20 -23.04 -42.91 -12.31
N LEU A 21 -22.64 -41.83 -11.66
CA LEU A 21 -23.42 -40.61 -11.41
C LEU A 21 -22.56 -39.70 -10.51
N VAL A 22 -21.43 -39.22 -11.04
CA VAL A 22 -20.88 -37.96 -10.52
C VAL A 22 -21.78 -36.89 -11.13
N PRO A 23 -22.58 -36.15 -10.33
CA PRO A 23 -23.36 -35.06 -10.87
C PRO A 23 -22.38 -34.10 -11.54
N SER A 24 -22.62 -33.79 -12.82
CA SER A 24 -21.85 -32.82 -13.61
C SER A 24 -22.10 -31.39 -13.14
N THR A 25 -22.00 -31.16 -11.84
CA THR A 25 -22.19 -29.86 -11.19
C THR A 25 -21.02 -29.60 -10.25
N VAL A 26 -19.81 -29.63 -10.80
CA VAL A 26 -18.84 -28.61 -10.43
C VAL A 26 -18.50 -27.88 -11.72
N LEU A 27 -19.50 -27.16 -12.24
CA LEU A 27 -19.20 -25.86 -12.82
C LEU A 27 -18.38 -25.16 -11.74
N LEU A 28 -17.07 -25.10 -11.98
CA LEU A 28 -16.21 -24.13 -11.33
C LEU A 28 -16.93 -22.81 -11.51
N ARG A 29 -17.63 -22.39 -10.46
CA ARG A 29 -18.16 -21.06 -10.34
C ARG A 29 -16.90 -20.23 -10.28
N ASP A 30 -16.47 -19.79 -11.44
CA ASP A 30 -15.49 -18.74 -11.59
C ASP A 30 -16.15 -17.53 -10.93
N ASP A 31 -16.01 -17.44 -9.61
CA ASP A 31 -16.19 -16.22 -8.85
C ASP A 31 -15.04 -15.26 -9.21
N GLY A 32 -14.74 -15.14 -10.51
CA GLY A 32 -14.44 -13.91 -11.19
C GLY A 32 -15.60 -12.93 -11.02
N VAL A 33 -15.93 -12.61 -9.76
CA VAL A 33 -16.26 -11.25 -9.38
C VAL A 33 -15.01 -10.46 -9.70
N LEU A 34 -14.94 -10.09 -10.98
CA LEU A 34 -14.35 -8.91 -11.53
C LEU A 34 -13.76 -8.05 -10.41
N LEU A 35 -12.49 -8.28 -10.09
CA LEU A 35 -11.63 -7.27 -9.48
C LEU A 35 -11.45 -6.16 -10.55
N LYS A 36 -12.57 -5.56 -10.99
CA LYS A 36 -12.60 -4.25 -11.60
C LYS A 36 -12.01 -3.38 -10.53
N GLY A 37 -10.71 -3.11 -10.69
CA GLY A 37 -9.87 -2.48 -9.68
C GLY A 37 -10.65 -1.36 -9.07
N ARG A 38 -11.11 -1.56 -7.83
CA ARG A 38 -11.83 -0.54 -7.09
C ARG A 38 -10.78 0.54 -6.90
N GLN A 39 -10.78 1.52 -7.80
CA GLN A 39 -9.97 2.72 -7.64
C GLN A 39 -10.27 3.18 -6.21
N GLY A 40 -9.21 3.47 -5.46
CA GLY A 40 -9.35 3.97 -4.11
C GLY A 40 -10.28 5.19 -4.11
N PRO A 41 -10.79 5.60 -2.93
CA PRO A 41 -11.40 6.92 -2.86
C PRO A 41 -10.44 7.95 -3.47
N GLN A 42 -11.01 9.02 -4.01
CA GLN A 42 -10.24 10.19 -4.40
C GLN A 42 -9.29 10.59 -3.26
N PRO A 43 -7.99 10.73 -3.52
CA PRO A 43 -7.03 11.14 -2.50
C PRO A 43 -7.43 12.47 -1.84
N ASN A 44 -7.44 12.47 -0.51
CA ASN A 44 -7.73 13.60 0.34
C ASN A 44 -6.70 13.62 1.47
N ILE A 45 -5.68 14.45 1.29
CA ILE A 45 -4.52 14.51 2.18
C ILE A 45 -4.89 15.05 3.57
N LYS A 46 -5.92 15.92 3.67
CA LYS A 46 -6.47 16.38 4.94
C LYS A 46 -7.01 15.20 5.77
N LYS A 47 -7.79 14.31 5.15
CA LYS A 47 -8.28 13.09 5.82
C LYS A 47 -7.15 12.13 6.19
N PHE A 48 -6.07 12.10 5.41
CA PHE A 48 -4.92 11.29 5.74
C PHE A 48 -4.09 11.86 6.91
N PHE A 49 -3.97 13.18 7.07
CA PHE A 49 -3.26 13.73 8.24
C PHE A 49 -4.11 13.85 9.50
N ASN A 50 -5.44 13.86 9.36
CA ASN A 50 -6.38 13.89 10.49
C ASN A 50 -6.42 12.54 11.23
N THR A 51 -5.43 12.33 12.09
CA THR A 51 -5.32 11.17 12.98
C THR A 51 -4.48 11.53 14.21
N THR A 52 -4.62 10.72 15.25
CA THR A 52 -3.71 10.69 16.39
C THR A 52 -2.74 9.51 16.34
N GLU A 53 -2.91 8.58 15.38
CA GLU A 53 -2.02 7.42 15.23
C GLU A 53 -0.69 7.80 14.58
N THR A 54 0.40 7.20 15.08
CA THR A 54 1.68 7.20 14.37
C THR A 54 1.54 6.59 12.98
N THR A 55 2.11 7.27 12.00
CA THR A 55 2.13 6.84 10.61
C THR A 55 3.53 6.41 10.23
N TRP A 56 3.72 5.14 9.91
CA TRP A 56 5.00 4.56 9.56
C TRP A 56 5.21 4.57 8.05
N THR A 57 6.42 4.93 7.61
CA THR A 57 6.85 4.62 6.25
C THR A 57 7.15 3.12 6.17
N PHE A 58 6.32 2.37 5.46
CA PHE A 58 6.45 0.91 5.38
C PHE A 58 7.46 0.50 4.31
N ILE A 59 7.30 1.03 3.09
CA ILE A 59 8.17 0.75 1.94
C ILE A 59 8.45 2.07 1.23
N THR A 60 9.70 2.25 0.77
CA THR A 60 10.12 3.43 0.00
C THR A 60 10.96 3.06 -1.22
N THR A 61 11.04 3.96 -2.19
CA THR A 61 12.07 3.94 -3.25
C THR A 61 13.21 4.93 -2.97
N GLU A 62 13.19 5.61 -1.82
CA GLU A 62 14.26 6.51 -1.39
C GLU A 62 15.59 5.75 -1.26
N LYS A 63 16.66 6.35 -1.80
CA LYS A 63 18.01 5.75 -1.83
C LYS A 63 18.84 5.99 -0.56
N SER A 64 18.38 6.85 0.34
CA SER A 64 19.09 7.15 1.60
C SER A 64 19.11 5.94 2.54
N LYS A 65 19.90 6.03 3.62
CA LYS A 65 19.98 5.01 4.68
C LYS A 65 19.03 5.31 5.85
N ILE A 66 17.93 6.02 5.59
CA ILE A 66 16.92 6.34 6.59
C ILE A 66 16.11 5.08 6.94
N GLU A 67 15.96 4.77 8.21
CA GLU A 67 15.23 3.62 8.76
C GLU A 67 14.28 4.08 9.86
N CYS A 68 13.32 3.23 10.24
CA CYS A 68 12.35 3.49 11.31
C CYS A 68 11.64 4.85 11.16
N LYS A 69 11.39 5.29 9.92
CA LYS A 69 10.79 6.59 9.63
C LYS A 69 9.30 6.57 9.98
N MET A 70 8.89 7.47 10.86
CA MET A 70 7.52 7.63 11.30
C MET A 70 7.14 9.11 11.45
N ASP A 71 5.87 9.41 11.20
CA ASP A 71 5.28 10.73 11.33
C ASP A 71 4.22 10.73 12.44
N VAL A 72 4.19 11.80 13.24
CA VAL A 72 3.13 12.09 14.21
C VAL A 72 2.58 13.48 13.92
N THR A 73 1.28 13.59 13.67
CA THR A 73 0.59 14.88 13.51
C THR A 73 0.61 15.63 14.84
N LEU A 74 1.08 16.87 14.82
CA LEU A 74 1.15 17.75 15.99
C LEU A 74 -0.02 18.72 16.04
N ASP A 75 -0.31 19.35 14.90
CA ASP A 75 -1.39 20.32 14.75
C ASP A 75 -1.87 20.32 13.29
N MET A 76 -3.12 20.71 13.07
CA MET A 76 -3.71 20.78 11.74
C MET A 76 -4.93 21.71 11.75
N ASN A 77 -5.06 22.51 10.71
CA ASN A 77 -6.28 23.27 10.45
C ASN A 77 -6.72 23.12 8.99
N ASP A 78 -7.47 24.09 8.47
CA ASP A 78 -7.95 24.02 7.11
C ASP A 78 -6.91 24.29 6.03
N THR A 79 -5.80 24.94 6.36
CA THR A 79 -4.76 25.40 5.42
C THR A 79 -3.43 24.67 5.59
N PHE A 80 -3.14 24.10 6.75
CA PHE A 80 -1.87 23.41 7.01
C PHE A 80 -2.01 22.16 7.88
N VAL A 81 -0.97 21.34 7.83
CA VAL A 81 -0.64 20.31 8.83
C VAL A 81 0.78 20.54 9.35
N MET A 82 0.97 20.42 10.66
CA MET A 82 2.27 20.35 11.30
C MET A 82 2.47 18.94 11.84
N PHE A 83 3.61 18.32 11.54
CA PHE A 83 3.91 16.96 11.97
C PHE A 83 5.38 16.81 12.29
N GLN A 84 5.70 15.89 13.20
CA GLN A 84 7.07 15.51 13.52
C GLN A 84 7.42 14.22 12.80
N THR A 85 8.51 14.22 12.04
CA THR A 85 9.11 13.02 11.46
C THR A 85 10.27 12.57 12.33
N ALA A 86 10.17 11.38 12.88
CA ALA A 86 11.24 10.69 13.60
C ALA A 86 11.84 9.60 12.71
N PHE A 87 13.16 9.47 12.69
CA PHE A 87 13.84 8.44 11.92
C PHE A 87 15.22 8.09 12.48
N SER A 88 15.78 6.96 12.02
CA SER A 88 17.15 6.53 12.27
C SER A 88 17.98 6.69 10.99
N ILE A 89 19.23 7.14 11.12
CA ILE A 89 20.20 7.13 10.02
C ILE A 89 21.56 6.71 10.57
N LYS A 90 22.09 5.59 10.05
CA LYS A 90 23.38 5.02 10.49
C LYS A 90 23.46 4.83 12.02
N GLY A 91 22.34 4.42 12.66
CA GLY A 91 22.25 4.20 14.10
C GLY A 91 21.94 5.45 14.95
N PHE A 92 21.96 6.65 14.36
CA PHE A 92 21.57 7.88 15.04
C PHE A 92 20.09 8.17 14.85
N ARG A 93 19.40 8.50 15.94
CA ARG A 93 18.00 8.93 15.90
C ARG A 93 17.92 10.44 15.72
N ALA A 94 17.03 10.89 14.85
CA ALA A 94 16.76 12.29 14.59
C ALA A 94 15.26 12.53 14.50
N ASN A 95 14.85 13.73 14.92
CA ASN A 95 13.48 14.22 14.80
C ASN A 95 13.49 15.56 14.09
N VAL A 96 12.53 15.77 13.18
CA VAL A 96 12.37 17.02 12.43
C VAL A 96 10.91 17.43 12.48
N THR A 97 10.65 18.68 12.82
CA THR A 97 9.30 19.26 12.73
C THR A 97 9.09 19.82 11.32
N ASN A 98 8.02 19.37 10.67
CA ASN A 98 7.63 19.76 9.33
C ASN A 98 6.32 20.55 9.37
N LEU A 99 6.21 21.51 8.46
CA LEU A 99 4.99 22.24 8.15
C LEU A 99 4.61 21.93 6.70
N GLY A 100 3.39 21.47 6.49
CA GLY A 100 2.81 21.17 5.19
C GLY A 100 1.66 22.10 4.88
N MET A 101 1.81 23.00 3.91
CA MET A 101 0.71 23.83 3.42
C MET A 101 -0.12 23.04 2.41
N PHE A 102 -1.43 22.92 2.61
CA PHE A 102 -2.27 22.11 1.73
C PHE A 102 -2.35 22.69 0.31
N GLU A 103 -2.18 21.82 -0.68
CA GLU A 103 -2.19 22.15 -2.09
C GLU A 103 -3.10 21.17 -2.87
N LYS A 104 -3.64 21.66 -3.99
CA LYS A 104 -4.43 20.87 -4.94
C LYS A 104 -3.60 20.64 -6.19
N LEU A 105 -3.36 19.38 -6.54
CA LEU A 105 -2.64 18.96 -7.73
C LEU A 105 -3.48 18.01 -8.58
N ASP A 106 -3.21 17.96 -9.88
CA ASP A 106 -3.89 17.08 -10.83
C ASP A 106 -5.42 17.11 -10.73
N VAL A 107 -5.98 18.32 -10.58
CA VAL A 107 -7.42 18.59 -10.48
C VAL A 107 -8.09 18.17 -11.79
N LYS A 108 -8.66 16.96 -11.82
CA LYS A 108 -9.25 16.37 -13.03
C LYS A 108 -10.61 16.95 -13.37
N GLU A 109 -11.36 17.37 -12.35
CA GLU A 109 -12.70 17.93 -12.49
C GLU A 109 -12.69 19.38 -12.05
N LYS A 110 -13.37 20.24 -12.81
CA LYS A 110 -13.39 21.70 -12.57
C LYS A 110 -13.90 22.11 -11.17
N ASN A 111 -14.65 21.22 -10.51
CA ASN A 111 -15.22 21.42 -9.18
C ASN A 111 -14.53 20.59 -8.08
N ASP A 112 -13.44 19.88 -8.40
CA ASP A 112 -12.70 19.14 -7.38
C ASP A 112 -11.97 20.11 -6.46
N THR A 113 -12.49 20.24 -5.24
CA THR A 113 -11.93 21.10 -4.19
C THR A 113 -11.04 20.35 -3.22
N THR A 114 -10.73 19.08 -3.49
CA THR A 114 -10.04 18.20 -2.56
C THR A 114 -8.53 18.44 -2.59
N PHE A 115 -7.96 18.78 -1.44
CA PHE A 115 -6.50 18.82 -1.27
C PHE A 115 -5.92 17.41 -1.31
N ASN A 116 -4.91 17.20 -2.15
CA ASN A 116 -4.21 15.93 -2.30
C ASN A 116 -2.69 16.07 -2.16
N ALA A 117 -2.18 17.26 -1.87
CA ALA A 117 -0.75 17.50 -1.70
C ALA A 117 -0.46 18.48 -0.54
N ILE A 118 0.80 18.51 -0.13
CA ILE A 118 1.35 19.52 0.76
C ILE A 118 2.64 20.08 0.18
N ILE A 119 2.84 21.39 0.34
CA ILE A 119 4.15 22.03 0.17
C ILE A 119 4.88 21.93 1.52
N LEU A 120 6.04 21.29 1.52
CA LEU A 120 6.84 21.03 2.72
C LEU A 120 7.79 22.18 3.02
N SER A 121 7.80 22.60 4.29
CA SER A 121 8.83 23.44 4.90
C SER A 121 9.12 22.98 6.33
N ASN A 122 10.11 23.59 6.98
CA ASN A 122 10.17 23.63 8.43
C ASN A 122 9.50 24.91 8.92
N PRO A 123 9.01 24.97 10.17
CA PRO A 123 8.47 26.22 10.74
C PRO A 123 9.41 27.39 10.50
N GLU A 124 8.86 28.51 9.99
CA GLU A 124 9.60 29.75 9.70
C GLU A 124 10.73 29.63 8.65
N ARG A 125 10.80 28.51 7.93
CA ARG A 125 11.77 28.30 6.85
C ARG A 125 11.08 28.32 5.49
N LYS A 126 11.89 28.55 4.45
CA LYS A 126 11.44 28.45 3.07
C LYS A 126 11.00 27.01 2.74
N PRO A 127 10.02 26.82 1.84
CA PRO A 127 9.67 25.52 1.33
C PRO A 127 10.88 24.78 0.74
N TYR A 128 11.02 23.50 1.08
CA TYR A 128 12.11 22.64 0.60
C TYR A 128 11.61 21.49 -0.29
N GLY A 129 10.31 21.25 -0.34
CA GLY A 129 9.76 20.14 -1.10
C GLY A 129 8.24 20.10 -1.15
N ARG A 130 7.72 18.94 -1.52
CA ARG A 130 6.31 18.64 -1.70
C ARG A 130 6.04 17.16 -1.45
N GLU A 131 4.88 16.86 -0.88
CA GLU A 131 4.33 15.49 -0.88
C GLU A 131 3.00 15.47 -1.62
N HIS A 132 2.81 14.49 -2.48
CA HIS A 132 1.59 14.27 -3.25
C HIS A 132 1.02 12.91 -2.91
N LEU A 133 -0.20 12.89 -2.37
CA LEU A 133 -0.93 11.67 -2.06
C LEU A 133 -1.58 11.12 -3.33
N LEU A 134 -0.98 10.06 -3.87
CA LEU A 134 -1.42 9.40 -5.11
C LEU A 134 -2.57 8.42 -4.89
N PHE A 135 -2.65 7.84 -3.69
CA PHE A 135 -3.69 6.88 -3.31
C PHE A 135 -3.83 6.83 -1.80
N GLN A 136 -5.05 6.57 -1.32
CA GLN A 136 -5.28 6.18 0.07
C GLN A 136 -6.30 5.05 0.15
N SER A 137 -6.21 4.25 1.21
CA SER A 137 -7.26 3.29 1.56
C SER A 137 -8.52 4.01 2.05
N ARG A 138 -9.67 3.32 2.00
CA ARG A 138 -10.98 3.89 2.38
C ARG A 138 -11.07 4.32 3.84
N ASP A 139 -10.38 3.61 4.70
CA ASP A 139 -10.26 3.88 6.13
C ASP A 139 -9.13 4.88 6.44
N ASN A 140 -8.46 5.42 5.41
CA ASN A 140 -7.33 6.35 5.52
C ASN A 140 -6.15 5.80 6.32
N THR A 141 -6.07 4.47 6.52
CA THR A 141 -4.98 3.87 7.30
C THR A 141 -3.74 3.57 6.48
N CYS A 142 -3.82 3.71 5.15
CA CYS A 142 -2.68 3.54 4.26
C CYS A 142 -2.72 4.57 3.12
N GLY A 143 -1.55 5.09 2.75
CA GLY A 143 -1.37 6.06 1.68
C GLY A 143 -0.15 5.75 0.83
N VAL A 144 -0.20 6.11 -0.45
CA VAL A 144 0.94 6.08 -1.37
C VAL A 144 1.27 7.52 -1.75
N PHE A 145 2.50 7.93 -1.48
CA PHE A 145 2.99 9.28 -1.67
C PHE A 145 4.06 9.31 -2.76
N LEU A 146 4.07 10.40 -3.54
CA LEU A 146 5.25 10.90 -4.22
C LEU A 146 5.82 12.03 -3.37
N VAL A 147 7.07 11.90 -2.95
CA VAL A 147 7.80 12.92 -2.20
C VAL A 147 8.85 13.51 -3.13
N ALA A 148 8.91 14.84 -3.18
CA ALA A 148 9.89 15.58 -3.97
C ALA A 148 10.55 16.65 -3.09
N ILE A 149 11.88 16.74 -3.17
CA ILE A 149 12.66 17.85 -2.60
C ILE A 149 13.21 18.71 -3.73
N TYR A 150 13.34 20.02 -3.50
CA TYR A 150 13.70 20.97 -4.54
C TYR A 150 15.21 21.07 -4.76
N GLU A 151 16.02 20.97 -3.70
CA GLU A 151 17.45 21.27 -3.75
C GLU A 151 18.29 20.26 -2.93
N PRO A 152 19.09 19.39 -3.60
CA PRO A 152 19.06 19.09 -5.02
C PRO A 152 17.74 18.40 -5.40
N ALA A 153 17.24 18.65 -6.61
CA ALA A 153 15.97 18.09 -7.07
C ALA A 153 16.01 16.55 -7.06
N HIS A 154 15.16 15.95 -6.24
CA HIS A 154 15.05 14.50 -6.13
C HIS A 154 13.63 14.10 -5.74
N GLU A 155 13.16 12.97 -6.26
CA GLU A 155 11.84 12.43 -5.94
C GLU A 155 11.88 10.93 -5.67
N TRP A 156 10.96 10.46 -4.84
CA TRP A 156 10.79 9.06 -4.51
C TRP A 156 9.35 8.76 -4.08
N TYR A 157 9.02 7.48 -4.00
CA TYR A 157 7.70 7.02 -3.60
C TYR A 157 7.75 6.39 -2.21
N GLU A 158 6.73 6.64 -1.41
CA GLU A 158 6.55 6.03 -0.10
C GLU A 158 5.17 5.39 0.01
N MET A 159 5.10 4.20 0.59
CA MET A 159 3.85 3.66 1.12
C MET A 159 3.88 3.83 2.63
N ARG A 160 2.92 4.59 3.15
CA ARG A 160 2.78 4.88 4.58
C ARG A 160 1.57 4.16 5.16
N VAL A 161 1.68 3.65 6.39
CA VAL A 161 0.62 2.89 7.07
C VAL A 161 0.47 3.37 8.52
N ARG A 162 -0.75 3.33 9.06
CA ARG A 162 -0.96 3.58 10.50
C ARG A 162 -0.40 2.44 11.34
N ASN A 163 -0.03 2.79 12.56
CA ASN A 163 0.42 1.84 13.58
C ASN A 163 -0.54 0.64 13.74
N SER A 164 -1.85 0.89 13.77
CA SER A 164 -2.90 -0.14 13.84
C SER A 164 -2.89 -1.17 12.70
N THR A 165 -2.37 -0.81 11.53
CA THR A 165 -2.35 -1.67 10.33
C THR A 165 -0.94 -2.13 9.91
N LEU A 166 0.06 -1.79 10.71
CA LEU A 166 1.47 -2.01 10.40
C LEU A 166 1.83 -3.48 10.15
N ARG A 167 1.29 -4.39 10.98
CA ARG A 167 1.51 -5.84 10.83
C ARG A 167 0.73 -6.46 9.66
N ARG A 168 -0.31 -5.78 9.17
CA ARG A 168 -1.17 -6.26 8.08
C ARG A 168 -1.56 -5.09 7.15
N PRO A 169 -0.61 -4.58 6.34
CA PRO A 169 -0.88 -3.47 5.43
C PRO A 169 -2.03 -3.80 4.48
N ARG A 170 -2.82 -2.78 4.11
CA ARG A 170 -3.96 -2.94 3.23
C ARG A 170 -3.49 -3.35 1.82
N VAL A 171 -3.98 -4.49 1.33
CA VAL A 171 -3.65 -5.03 -0.01
C VAL A 171 -3.82 -4.00 -1.14
N PRO A 172 -4.90 -3.19 -1.20
CA PRO A 172 -5.04 -2.17 -2.24
C PRO A 172 -3.90 -1.17 -2.29
N CYS A 173 -3.34 -0.82 -1.13
CA CYS A 173 -2.25 0.13 -1.01
C CYS A 173 -0.93 -0.46 -1.51
N VAL A 174 -0.65 -1.72 -1.15
CA VAL A 174 0.48 -2.49 -1.68
C VAL A 174 0.38 -2.59 -3.20
N MET A 175 -0.77 -2.99 -3.73
CA MET A 175 -0.99 -3.11 -5.17
C MET A 175 -0.82 -1.76 -5.89
N HIS A 176 -1.33 -0.67 -5.32
CA HIS A 176 -1.17 0.66 -5.88
C HIS A 176 0.30 1.08 -5.88
N PHE A 177 1.01 0.93 -4.76
CA PHE A 177 2.44 1.24 -4.67
C PHE A 177 3.24 0.48 -5.73
N LEU A 178 3.05 -0.84 -5.80
CA LEU A 178 3.74 -1.70 -6.77
C LEU A 178 3.46 -1.30 -8.22
N LYS A 179 2.22 -0.91 -8.52
CA LYS A 179 1.83 -0.39 -9.84
C LYS A 179 2.52 0.95 -10.12
N THR A 180 2.52 1.88 -9.17
CA THR A 180 3.12 3.22 -9.30
C THR A 180 4.62 3.15 -9.59
N ILE A 181 5.35 2.27 -8.89
CA ILE A 181 6.81 2.15 -9.03
C ILE A 181 7.26 1.24 -10.16
N ARG A 182 6.33 0.69 -10.96
CA ARG A 182 6.67 -0.23 -12.05
C ARG A 182 7.69 0.45 -12.98
N ARG A 183 8.92 -0.10 -13.05
CA ARG A 183 10.09 0.41 -13.80
C ARG A 183 10.77 1.67 -13.22
N LYS A 184 10.43 2.11 -12.00
CA LYS A 184 10.95 3.35 -11.38
C LYS A 184 12.06 3.15 -10.34
N GLY A 185 12.63 1.95 -10.21
CA GLY A 185 13.80 1.68 -9.36
C GLY A 185 13.60 0.56 -8.34
N LYS A 186 14.59 0.38 -7.45
CA LYS A 186 14.56 -0.59 -6.35
C LYS A 186 13.75 -0.01 -5.18
N ARG A 187 13.00 -0.88 -4.49
CA ARG A 187 12.28 -0.56 -3.24
C ARG A 187 12.99 -1.17 -2.04
N ARG A 188 12.81 -0.59 -0.87
CA ARG A 188 13.27 -1.14 0.42
C ARG A 188 12.22 -0.96 1.50
N GLN A 189 12.20 -1.86 2.47
CA GLN A 189 11.46 -1.66 3.72
C GLN A 189 12.18 -0.62 4.58
N VAL A 190 11.40 0.18 5.29
CA VAL A 190 11.91 1.23 6.19
C VAL A 190 11.51 0.94 7.64
N TYR A 191 10.35 0.31 7.83
CA TYR A 191 9.91 -0.26 9.10
C TYR A 191 10.32 -1.72 9.20
#